data_AF-A0A3R7WBK4-F1
#
_entry.id   AF-A0A3R7WBK4-F1
#
_cell.length_a   1.000
_cell.length_b   1.000
_cell.length_c   1.000
_cell.angle_alpha   90.00
_cell.angle_beta   90.00
_cell.angle_gamma   90.00
#
_symmetry.space_group_name_H-M   'P 1'
#
loop_
_entity.id
_entity.type
_entity.pdbx_description
1 polymer ?
#
loop_
_entity_poly.entity_id
_entity_poly.type
_entity_poly.pdbx_seq_one_letter_code
_entity_poly.pdbx_strand_id
1 'polypeptide(L)'
;MLYRMRFVKSSTAFEGQQAGASLWASTYHGPKLIVFGHDAKAGLQDTPFALGLDTGCCYGKRLTAVILPERRLVSVPAFKTYTSTPTPTQSWGGWFWSIFVAPAYHLFGGRND
;
A
#
# COMPACT_ATOMS: atom_id res chain seq x y z
N MET A 1 -1.01 -0.77 -18.92
CA MET A 1 -0.11 -1.43 -17.95
C MET A 1 0.25 -0.43 -16.86
N LEU A 2 -0.33 -0.56 -15.66
CA LEU A 2 0.11 0.22 -14.51
C LEU A 2 1.35 -0.50 -13.95
N TYR A 3 2.55 0.08 -14.09
CA TYR A 3 3.76 -0.52 -13.53
C TYR A 3 3.59 -0.69 -12.01
N ARG A 4 3.71 -1.93 -11.51
CA ARG A 4 3.68 -2.27 -10.08
C ARG A 4 4.99 -1.80 -9.44
N MET A 5 5.09 -0.50 -9.12
CA MET A 5 6.31 0.10 -8.56
C MET A 5 6.56 -0.22 -7.07
N ARG A 6 5.74 -1.06 -6.44
CA ARG A 6 5.84 -1.37 -5.00
C ARG A 6 6.37 -2.77 -4.72
N PHE A 7 5.86 -3.77 -5.43
CA PHE A 7 6.09 -5.18 -5.09
C PHE A 7 6.56 -5.99 -6.28
N VAL A 8 7.43 -6.95 -6.00
CA VAL A 8 7.76 -8.07 -6.89
C VAL A 8 6.99 -9.29 -6.40
N LYS A 9 6.31 -9.99 -7.32
CA LYS A 9 5.68 -11.29 -7.02
C LYS A 9 6.73 -12.39 -7.21
N SER A 10 6.81 -13.34 -6.28
CA SER A 10 7.46 -14.61 -6.58
C SER A 10 6.61 -15.37 -7.61
N SER A 11 7.26 -15.95 -8.61
CA SER A 11 6.64 -16.59 -9.77
C SER A 11 5.80 -17.84 -9.45
N THR A 12 5.77 -18.30 -8.20
CA THR A 12 5.03 -19.49 -7.76
C THR A 12 3.65 -19.22 -7.18
N ALA A 13 3.25 -17.96 -7.00
CA ALA A 13 1.94 -17.62 -6.44
C ALA A 13 0.87 -17.53 -7.56
N PHE A 14 -0.02 -18.52 -7.61
CA PHE A 14 -1.23 -18.48 -8.43
C PHE A 14 -2.10 -17.24 -8.10
N GLU A 15 -2.77 -16.73 -9.14
CA GLU A 15 -3.45 -15.45 -9.16
C GLU A 15 -4.65 -15.41 -8.19
N GLY A 16 -4.40 -14.95 -6.97
CA GLY A 16 -5.44 -14.82 -5.95
C GLY A 16 -4.90 -14.52 -4.55
N GLN A 17 -3.65 -14.90 -4.25
CA GLN A 17 -3.06 -14.73 -2.93
C GLN A 17 -1.92 -13.70 -2.96
N GLN A 18 -2.07 -12.60 -2.22
CA GLN A 18 -0.99 -11.63 -1.95
C GLN A 18 0.07 -12.20 -0.99
N ALA A 19 -0.09 -13.44 -0.53
CA ALA A 19 0.92 -14.18 0.21
C ALA A 19 2.09 -14.49 -0.73
N GLY A 20 3.19 -13.73 -0.61
CA GLY A 20 4.40 -13.90 -1.43
C GLY A 20 4.85 -12.65 -2.21
N ALA A 21 4.24 -11.49 -2.00
CA ALA A 21 4.72 -10.23 -2.58
C ALA A 21 5.73 -9.54 -1.65
N SER A 22 6.97 -9.36 -2.09
CA SER A 22 8.01 -8.62 -1.37
C SER A 22 8.17 -7.22 -1.94
N LEU A 23 8.54 -6.24 -1.11
CA LEU A 23 8.91 -4.91 -1.59
C LEU A 23 10.09 -5.05 -2.56
N TRP A 24 10.03 -4.37 -3.70
CA TRP A 24 11.10 -4.52 -4.70
C TRP A 24 12.46 -4.07 -4.15
N ALA A 25 12.46 -3.06 -3.26
CA ALA A 25 13.66 -2.51 -2.65
C ALA A 25 14.41 -3.52 -1.77
N SER A 26 13.71 -4.47 -1.15
CA SER A 26 14.34 -5.56 -0.38
C SER A 26 14.92 -6.67 -1.27
N THR A 27 14.47 -6.76 -2.53
CA THR A 27 14.99 -7.73 -3.51
C THR A 27 16.13 -7.17 -4.37
N TYR A 28 16.43 -5.88 -4.24
CA TYR A 28 17.47 -5.23 -5.02
C TYR A 28 18.82 -5.28 -4.32
N HIS A 29 19.80 -5.89 -4.98
CA HIS A 29 21.14 -6.15 -4.43
C HIS A 29 22.25 -5.30 -5.05
N GLY A 30 21.90 -4.19 -5.71
CA GLY A 30 22.87 -3.22 -6.21
C GLY A 30 23.43 -3.52 -7.61
N PRO A 31 24.64 -3.02 -7.94
CA PRO A 31 25.58 -2.33 -7.05
C PRO A 31 25.28 -0.83 -6.85
N LYS A 32 24.39 -0.24 -7.66
CA LYS A 32 24.10 1.19 -7.59
C LYS A 32 23.15 1.48 -6.45
N LEU A 33 23.34 2.59 -5.74
CA LEU A 33 22.35 3.09 -4.79
C LEU A 33 21.16 3.68 -5.56
N ILE A 34 19.95 3.19 -5.31
CA ILE A 34 18.71 3.76 -5.83
C ILE A 34 18.00 4.50 -4.68
N VAL A 35 17.89 5.82 -4.80
CA VAL A 35 17.09 6.65 -3.89
C VAL A 35 15.74 6.95 -4.54
N PHE A 36 14.63 6.68 -3.85
CA PHE A 36 13.29 6.73 -4.44
C PHE A 36 12.21 7.19 -3.45
N GLY A 37 10.98 7.33 -3.93
CA GLY A 37 9.80 7.70 -3.13
C GLY A 37 8.56 6.89 -3.54
N HIS A 38 7.43 7.56 -3.77
CA HIS A 38 6.16 7.01 -4.31
C HIS A 38 5.36 6.09 -3.37
N ASP A 39 6.00 5.34 -2.46
CA ASP A 39 5.34 4.41 -1.54
C ASP A 39 5.27 4.92 -0.10
N ALA A 40 4.57 6.05 0.10
CA ALA A 40 4.24 6.59 1.42
C ALA A 40 3.57 5.59 2.39
N LYS A 41 2.96 4.51 1.86
CA LYS A 41 2.34 3.44 2.66
C LYS A 41 3.42 2.57 3.31
N ALA A 42 4.46 2.21 2.57
CA ALA A 42 5.61 1.48 3.10
C ALA A 42 6.48 2.36 4.01
N GLY A 43 6.47 3.68 3.82
CA GLY A 43 7.26 4.62 4.62
C GLY A 43 8.75 4.56 4.27
N LEU A 44 9.61 4.81 5.26
CA LEU A 44 11.05 4.75 5.08
C LEU A 44 11.48 3.30 4.77
N GLN A 45 12.15 3.10 3.65
CA GLN A 45 12.74 1.81 3.26
C GLN A 45 14.26 1.96 3.22
N ASP A 46 14.98 1.32 4.13
CA ASP A 46 16.44 1.41 4.20
C ASP A 46 17.09 0.05 3.96
N THR A 47 17.54 -0.19 2.73
CA THR A 47 18.31 -1.38 2.34
C THR A 47 19.67 -0.97 1.80
N PRO A 48 20.69 -1.86 1.78
CA PRO A 48 22.05 -1.48 1.40
C PRO A 48 22.15 -0.70 0.07
N PHE A 49 21.34 -1.08 -0.93
CA PHE A 49 21.37 -0.49 -2.27
C PHE A 49 20.08 0.21 -2.69
N ALA A 50 19.04 0.25 -1.84
CA ALA A 50 17.81 0.99 -2.14
C ALA A 50 17.33 1.77 -0.90
N LEU A 51 17.02 3.05 -1.11
CA LEU A 51 16.59 3.97 -0.05
C LEU A 51 15.31 4.69 -0.44
N GLY A 52 14.18 4.27 0.14
CA GLY A 52 12.87 4.89 -0.06
C GLY A 52 12.65 5.99 0.96
N LEU A 53 12.60 7.25 0.52
CA LEU A 53 12.49 8.44 1.37
C LEU A 53 11.06 8.96 1.55
N ASP A 54 10.08 8.34 0.89
CA ASP A 54 8.68 8.75 0.98
C ASP A 54 8.08 8.34 2.34
N THR A 55 8.30 9.21 3.32
CA THR A 55 7.76 9.06 4.67
C THR A 55 6.39 9.68 4.83
N GLY A 56 5.71 10.04 3.73
CA GLY A 56 4.32 10.51 3.75
C GLY A 56 4.13 11.91 4.34
N CYS A 57 5.02 12.85 4.05
CA CYS A 57 4.95 14.23 4.56
C CYS A 57 3.57 14.89 4.33
N CYS A 58 3.01 14.74 3.13
CA CYS A 58 1.70 15.32 2.78
C CYS A 58 0.55 14.77 3.65
N TYR A 59 0.70 13.56 4.19
CA TYR A 59 -0.24 12.90 5.11
C TYR A 59 -0.02 13.29 6.58
N GLY A 60 0.77 14.33 6.86
CA GLY A 60 1.05 14.80 8.21
C GLY A 60 2.16 14.04 8.95
N LYS A 61 2.96 13.24 8.22
CA LYS A 61 4.10 12.51 8.80
C LYS A 61 5.38 13.35 8.80
N ARG A 62 6.39 12.98 8.01
CA ARG A 62 7.71 13.64 7.98
C ARG A 62 8.19 13.80 6.56
N LEU A 63 9.00 14.83 6.30
CA LEU A 63 9.84 14.93 5.09
C LEU A 63 11.24 14.42 5.44
N THR A 64 11.71 13.44 4.68
CA THR A 64 12.99 12.76 4.94
C THR A 64 13.94 12.96 3.76
N ALA A 65 15.21 13.22 4.07
CA ALA A 65 16.29 13.35 3.10
C ALA A 65 17.49 12.48 3.53
N VAL A 66 18.34 12.16 2.57
CA VAL A 66 19.63 11.50 2.79
C VAL A 66 20.76 12.42 2.41
N ILE A 67 21.79 12.48 3.24
CA ILE A 67 23.05 13.17 2.96
C ILE A 67 24.04 12.12 2.48
N LEU A 68 24.59 12.34 1.28
CA LEU A 68 25.60 11.48 0.66
C LEU A 68 26.96 12.21 0.65
N PRO A 69 28.09 11.49 0.76
CA PRO A 69 28.22 10.02 0.73
C PRO A 69 27.97 9.31 2.07
N GLU A 70 27.77 10.01 3.18
CA GLU A 70 27.70 9.44 4.54
C GLU A 70 26.46 8.56 4.78
N ARG A 71 25.51 8.55 3.83
CA ARG A 71 24.20 7.89 3.93
C ARG A 71 23.45 8.26 5.21
N ARG A 72 23.59 9.52 5.65
CA ARG A 72 22.98 10.01 6.88
C ARG A 72 21.55 10.48 6.61
N LEU A 73 20.58 9.86 7.28
CA LEU A 73 19.18 10.27 7.20
C LEU A 73 18.89 11.48 8.10
N VAL A 74 18.18 12.45 7.55
CA VAL A 74 17.65 13.61 8.28
C VAL A 74 16.17 13.76 7.98
N SER A 75 15.37 14.20 8.96
CA SER A 75 13.94 14.38 8.75
C SER A 75 13.38 15.54 9.55
N VAL A 76 12.40 16.23 8.97
CA VAL A 76 11.59 17.26 9.64
C VAL A 76 10.14 16.79 9.76
N PRO A 77 9.45 17.11 10.86
CA PRO A 77 8.00 16.85 10.95
C PRO A 77 7.25 17.64 9.89
N ALA A 78 6.14 17.09 9.40
CA ALA A 78 5.22 17.84 8.56
C ALA A 78 4.64 19.01 9.35
N PHE A 79 4.52 20.18 8.71
CA PHE A 79 3.92 21.36 9.35
C PHE A 79 2.45 21.15 9.72
N LYS A 80 1.73 20.44 8.85
CA LYS A 80 0.33 20.03 9.04
C LYS A 80 0.03 18.85 8.12
N THR A 81 -1.15 18.24 8.31
CA THR A 81 -1.71 17.31 7.34
C THR A 81 -2.27 18.09 6.15
N TYR A 82 -1.75 17.85 4.95
CA TYR A 82 -2.19 18.51 3.71
C TYR A 82 -3.26 17.69 2.98
N THR A 83 -3.24 16.37 3.15
CA THR A 83 -4.26 15.45 2.63
C THR A 83 -4.49 14.33 3.63
N SER A 84 -5.73 13.84 3.73
CA SER A 84 -5.99 12.61 4.47
C SER A 84 -5.24 11.45 3.82
N THR A 85 -4.75 10.51 4.63
CA THR A 85 -4.42 9.19 4.10
C THR A 85 -5.68 8.65 3.44
N PRO A 86 -5.63 8.13 2.20
CA PRO A 86 -6.79 7.45 1.65
C PRO A 86 -7.19 6.39 2.66
N THR A 87 -8.31 6.64 3.33
CA THR A 87 -8.95 5.66 4.18
C THR A 87 -9.13 4.43 3.28
N PRO A 88 -8.90 3.21 3.76
CA PRO A 88 -9.45 2.04 3.11
C PRO A 88 -10.99 2.15 3.23
N THR A 89 -11.61 3.07 2.50
CA THR A 89 -13.06 3.13 2.33
C THR A 89 -13.42 1.90 1.52
N GLN A 90 -13.87 0.85 2.19
CA GLN A 90 -15.26 0.62 2.58
C GLN A 90 -15.84 -0.28 1.50
N SER A 91 -16.06 -1.56 1.85
CA SER A 91 -16.68 -2.51 0.95
C SER A 91 -17.97 -1.89 0.39
N TRP A 92 -17.99 -1.70 -0.93
CA TRP A 92 -19.19 -1.40 -1.71
C TRP A 92 -20.12 -2.63 -1.74
N GLY A 93 -20.53 -3.14 -0.57
CA GLY A 93 -21.26 -4.40 -0.48
C GLY A 93 -22.19 -4.58 0.72
N GLY A 94 -22.25 -3.62 1.66
CA GLY A 94 -23.11 -3.76 2.85
C GLY A 94 -24.47 -3.07 2.74
N TRP A 95 -24.52 -1.85 2.21
CA TRP A 95 -25.70 -0.99 2.35
C TRP A 95 -26.58 -0.87 1.09
N PHE A 96 -26.01 -1.08 -0.11
CA PHE A 96 -26.80 -1.06 -1.36
C PHE A 96 -27.53 -2.38 -1.66
N TRP A 97 -27.05 -3.52 -1.12
CA TRP A 97 -27.70 -4.82 -1.35
C TRP A 97 -28.98 -4.98 -0.51
N SER A 98 -29.07 -4.31 0.64
CA SER A 98 -30.22 -4.41 1.55
C SER A 98 -31.46 -3.63 1.10
N ILE A 99 -31.33 -2.62 0.23
CA ILE A 99 -32.47 -1.85 -0.27
C ILE A 99 -33.10 -2.48 -1.53
N PHE A 100 -32.33 -3.21 -2.35
CA PHE A 100 -32.84 -3.76 -3.62
C PHE A 100 -33.08 -5.29 -3.62
N VAL A 101 -32.64 -6.04 -2.60
CA VAL A 101 -32.81 -7.52 -2.54
C VAL A 101 -33.55 -7.98 -1.28
N ALA A 102 -34.50 -7.19 -0.80
CA ALA A 102 -35.30 -7.52 0.38
C ALA A 102 -36.78 -7.96 0.15
N PRO A 103 -37.40 -7.96 -1.05
CA PRO A 103 -38.74 -8.53 -1.18
C PRO A 103 -38.81 -9.93 -1.80
N ALA A 104 -37.68 -10.61 -2.09
CA ALA A 104 -37.73 -11.89 -2.82
C ALA A 104 -37.57 -13.15 -1.95
N TYR A 105 -37.10 -13.07 -0.70
CA TYR A 105 -36.80 -14.26 0.11
C TYR A 105 -37.86 -14.63 1.15
N HIS A 106 -39.01 -13.96 1.17
CA HIS A 106 -40.14 -14.32 2.05
C HIS A 106 -41.24 -15.15 1.35
N LEU A 107 -40.97 -15.75 0.18
CA LEU A 107 -41.97 -16.50 -0.60
C LEU A 107 -41.61 -17.96 -0.91
N PHE A 108 -40.41 -18.44 -0.58
CA PHE A 108 -40.07 -19.85 -0.77
C PHE A 108 -39.32 -20.42 0.44
N GLY A 109 -40.00 -20.42 1.59
CA GLY A 109 -39.67 -21.24 2.75
C GLY A 109 -40.64 -22.41 2.86
N GLY A 110 -40.27 -23.54 2.27
CA GLY A 110 -40.56 -24.92 2.67
C GLY A 110 -41.98 -25.36 3.09
N ARG A 111 -42.49 -26.40 2.41
CA ARG A 111 -43.29 -27.44 3.06
C ARG A 111 -42.93 -28.80 2.45
N ASN A 112 -42.31 -29.66 3.26
CA ASN A 112 -42.06 -31.07 2.97
C ASN A 112 -43.07 -31.87 3.80
N ASP A 113 -44.27 -32.07 3.25
CA ASP A 113 -45.28 -33.09 3.59
C ASP A 113 -46.65 -32.75 2.96
#